data_AF-A0A430Q4X4-F1
#
_entry.id   AF-A0A430Q4X4-F1
#
_cell.length_a   1.000
_cell.length_b   1.000
_cell.length_c   1.000
_cell.angle_alpha   90.00
_cell.angle_beta   90.00
_cell.angle_gamma   90.00
#
_symmetry.space_group_name_H-M   'P 1'
#
loop_
_entity.id
_entity.type
_entity.pdbx_description
1 polymer ?
#
loop_
_entity_poly.entity_id
_entity_poly.type
_entity_poly.pdbx_seq_one_letter_code
_entity_poly.pdbx_strand_id
1 'polypeptide(L)'
;MLTIDIKPTKSFPDQKPGTSGLRKPTKTFMQHGYTENFIQSILNAAVGELLNKSQPVRLLLGGDGRYFVRESLQSIIIPICLANGVSELFVGQNGILSTPAASFIIRKHQLNGGILLTASHNPGGLNADFGIKYNCGNGGPAPEKLTDAIFAQSEKLTSYKTVKEPLNIQLDCIGSTKYTLSNGQTPIVTIISSVSDYADYMRTLFDFDAIKTLLTGSHQREPFKLLVSGLNGGERIYYLL
;
A
#
# COMPACT_ATOMS: atom_id res chain seq x y z
N MET A 1 1.66 25.28 2.78
CA MET A 1 2.04 24.60 4.03
C MET A 1 0.83 23.82 4.50
N LEU A 2 1.01 22.57 4.89
CA LEU A 2 -0.06 21.66 5.30
C LEU A 2 -0.15 21.62 6.84
N THR A 3 -1.33 21.83 7.38
CA THR A 3 -1.57 21.85 8.82
C THR A 3 -1.79 20.44 9.34
N ILE A 4 -0.96 20.02 10.28
CA ILE A 4 -1.20 18.79 11.06
C ILE A 4 -2.38 19.02 12.00
N ASP A 5 -3.34 18.12 11.95
CA ASP A 5 -4.53 18.10 12.80
C ASP A 5 -4.55 16.81 13.64
N ILE A 6 -5.03 16.92 14.89
CA ILE A 6 -5.20 15.78 15.79
C ILE A 6 -6.69 15.61 16.01
N LYS A 7 -7.26 14.56 15.44
CA LYS A 7 -8.70 14.30 15.52
C LYS A 7 -9.01 13.31 16.64
N PRO A 8 -9.94 13.63 17.55
CA PRO A 8 -10.41 12.66 18.52
C PRO A 8 -11.16 11.53 17.79
N THR A 9 -11.09 10.32 18.33
CA THR A 9 -11.76 9.14 17.79
C THR A 9 -12.23 8.22 18.91
N LYS A 10 -13.03 7.22 18.58
CA LYS A 10 -13.36 6.10 19.45
C LYS A 10 -12.73 4.83 18.88
N SER A 11 -12.21 3.97 19.74
CA SER A 11 -11.67 2.68 19.33
C SER A 11 -12.76 1.76 18.76
N PHE A 12 -12.34 0.83 17.90
CA PHE A 12 -13.21 -0.20 17.32
C PHE A 12 -12.74 -1.57 17.83
N PRO A 13 -13.63 -2.38 18.42
CA PRO A 13 -13.23 -3.65 19.04
C PRO A 13 -12.89 -4.74 18.01
N ASP A 14 -13.20 -4.53 16.73
CA ASP A 14 -13.16 -5.55 15.70
C ASP A 14 -12.02 -5.37 14.68
N GLN A 15 -11.02 -4.53 15.01
CA GLN A 15 -9.84 -4.24 14.18
C GLN A 15 -8.69 -5.25 14.36
N LYS A 16 -9.00 -6.49 14.72
CA LYS A 16 -7.99 -7.56 14.85
C LYS A 16 -7.54 -8.04 13.47
N PRO A 17 -6.28 -7.85 13.05
CA PRO A 17 -5.79 -8.38 11.77
C PRO A 17 -5.68 -9.91 11.86
N GLY A 18 -6.05 -10.61 10.78
CA GLY A 18 -5.70 -12.01 10.62
C GLY A 18 -4.28 -12.18 10.08
N THR A 19 -3.87 -13.43 9.81
CA THR A 19 -2.57 -13.78 9.21
C THR A 19 -2.29 -13.09 7.87
N SER A 20 -3.34 -12.59 7.20
CA SER A 20 -3.27 -11.87 5.94
C SER A 20 -3.86 -10.46 6.04
N GLY A 21 -3.72 -9.80 7.19
CA GLY A 21 -4.22 -8.45 7.44
C GLY A 21 -5.69 -8.39 7.90
N LEU A 22 -6.20 -7.18 8.06
CA LEU A 22 -7.59 -6.93 8.43
C LEU A 22 -8.48 -6.97 7.18
N ARG A 23 -9.54 -7.77 7.22
CA ARG A 23 -10.54 -7.88 6.13
C ARG A 23 -11.93 -7.68 6.70
N LYS A 24 -12.71 -6.82 6.05
CA LYS A 24 -14.08 -6.46 6.41
C LYS A 24 -14.83 -6.02 5.14
N PRO A 25 -16.16 -5.92 5.18
CA PRO A 25 -16.92 -5.29 4.11
C PRO A 25 -16.37 -3.89 3.79
N THR A 26 -16.36 -3.51 2.52
CA THR A 26 -15.91 -2.18 2.05
C THR A 26 -16.61 -1.05 2.81
N LYS A 27 -17.92 -1.19 3.04
CA LYS A 27 -18.72 -0.23 3.82
C LYS A 27 -18.23 -0.04 5.25
N THR A 28 -17.63 -1.05 5.88
CA THR A 28 -17.05 -0.92 7.21
C THR A 28 -15.82 0.00 7.18
N PHE A 29 -14.93 -0.17 6.21
CA PHE A 29 -13.76 0.70 6.05
C PHE A 29 -14.12 2.15 5.70
N MET A 30 -15.26 2.36 5.02
CA MET A 30 -15.78 3.69 4.70
C MET A 30 -16.47 4.39 5.88
N GLN A 31 -16.67 3.70 7.02
CA GLN A 31 -17.18 4.36 8.23
C GLN A 31 -16.14 5.34 8.75
N HIS A 32 -16.59 6.53 9.15
CA HIS A 32 -15.72 7.56 9.69
C HIS A 32 -14.90 7.03 10.88
N GLY A 33 -13.59 7.25 10.84
CA GLY A 33 -12.67 6.82 11.89
C GLY A 33 -12.21 5.36 11.77
N TYR A 34 -12.86 4.51 10.98
CA TYR A 34 -12.49 3.09 10.93
C TYR A 34 -11.11 2.90 10.27
N THR A 35 -10.96 3.37 9.03
CA THR A 35 -9.69 3.27 8.32
C THR A 35 -8.63 4.12 9.01
N GLU A 36 -8.99 5.32 9.47
CA GLU A 36 -8.09 6.25 10.15
C GLU A 36 -7.47 5.61 11.40
N ASN A 37 -8.30 5.00 12.26
CA ASN A 37 -7.82 4.34 13.47
C ASN A 37 -6.89 3.18 13.15
N PHE A 38 -7.22 2.38 12.14
CA PHE A 38 -6.41 1.21 11.80
C PHE A 38 -5.05 1.61 11.24
N ILE A 39 -5.00 2.64 10.37
CA ILE A 39 -3.73 3.16 9.84
C ILE A 39 -2.89 3.80 10.94
N GLN A 40 -3.49 4.60 11.83
CA GLN A 40 -2.78 5.15 12.99
C GLN A 40 -2.21 4.03 13.88
N SER A 41 -2.97 2.96 14.11
CA SER A 41 -2.53 1.80 14.91
C SER A 41 -1.37 1.05 14.25
N ILE A 42 -1.41 0.89 12.91
CA ILE A 42 -0.28 0.34 12.13
C ILE A 42 0.97 1.19 12.35
N LEU A 43 0.87 2.51 12.19
CA LEU A 43 2.03 3.40 12.33
C LEU A 43 2.60 3.35 13.75
N ASN A 44 1.74 3.42 14.77
CA ASN A 44 2.16 3.35 16.17
C ASN A 44 2.91 2.06 16.49
N ALA A 45 2.38 0.91 16.05
CA ALA A 45 2.94 -0.39 16.39
C ALA A 45 4.16 -0.76 15.53
N ALA A 46 4.12 -0.50 14.22
CA ALA A 46 5.13 -1.01 13.30
C ALA A 46 6.36 -0.10 13.17
N VAL A 47 6.16 1.23 13.24
CA VAL A 47 7.22 2.22 13.02
C VAL A 47 7.25 3.32 14.07
N GLY A 48 6.41 3.25 15.11
CA GLY A 48 6.25 4.30 16.11
C GLY A 48 7.55 4.60 16.88
N GLU A 49 8.37 3.59 17.15
CA GLU A 49 9.67 3.79 17.79
C GLU A 49 10.61 4.67 16.94
N LEU A 50 10.65 4.42 15.63
CA LEU A 50 11.45 5.20 14.67
C LEU A 50 10.94 6.63 14.58
N LEU A 51 9.62 6.80 14.46
CA LEU A 51 8.96 8.11 14.40
C LEU A 51 9.23 8.93 15.68
N ASN A 52 9.12 8.32 16.86
CA ASN A 52 9.37 8.98 18.14
C ASN A 52 10.83 9.42 18.31
N LYS A 53 11.77 8.67 17.72
CA LYS A 53 13.20 9.01 17.68
C LYS A 53 13.55 9.97 16.53
N SER A 54 12.56 10.48 15.80
CA SER A 54 12.75 11.33 14.63
C SER A 54 13.65 10.71 13.55
N GLN A 55 13.66 9.38 13.46
CA GLN A 55 14.39 8.67 12.42
C GLN A 55 13.59 8.68 11.11
N PRO A 56 14.25 8.77 9.94
CA PRO A 56 13.56 8.69 8.66
C PRO A 56 12.76 7.38 8.52
N VAL A 57 11.48 7.50 8.22
CA VAL A 57 10.59 6.37 7.92
C VAL A 57 10.13 6.49 6.47
N ARG A 58 10.30 5.41 5.72
CA ARG A 58 9.96 5.28 4.30
C ARG A 58 9.03 4.08 4.12
N LEU A 59 7.85 4.28 3.55
CA LEU A 59 6.83 3.24 3.41
C LEU A 59 6.34 3.10 1.97
N LEU A 60 5.97 1.87 1.60
CA LEU A 60 5.27 1.58 0.35
C LEU A 60 3.76 1.56 0.56
N LEU A 61 3.01 2.14 -0.38
CA LEU A 61 1.55 2.11 -0.41
C LEU A 61 1.06 1.61 -1.78
N GLY A 62 0.06 0.75 -1.79
CA GLY A 62 -0.59 0.31 -3.03
C GLY A 62 -1.56 -0.82 -2.79
N GLY A 63 -2.29 -1.22 -3.82
CA GLY A 63 -3.32 -2.24 -3.71
C GLY A 63 -3.68 -2.91 -5.01
N ASP A 64 -4.70 -3.76 -4.97
CA ASP A 64 -5.15 -4.55 -6.11
C ASP A 64 -6.16 -3.82 -7.02
N GLY A 65 -6.39 -2.52 -6.80
CA GLY A 65 -7.29 -1.69 -7.59
C GLY A 65 -8.78 -1.82 -7.23
N ARG A 66 -9.15 -2.54 -6.16
CA ARG A 66 -10.54 -2.64 -5.72
C ARG A 66 -11.14 -1.27 -5.34
N TYR A 67 -12.47 -1.19 -5.34
CA TYR A 67 -13.28 0.03 -5.23
C TYR A 67 -12.71 1.18 -4.37
N PHE A 68 -12.33 0.91 -3.12
CA PHE A 68 -11.94 1.96 -2.16
C PHE A 68 -10.43 2.26 -2.12
N VAL A 69 -9.60 1.62 -2.96
CA VAL A 69 -8.12 1.80 -2.94
C VAL A 69 -7.72 3.25 -3.19
N ARG A 70 -8.21 3.84 -4.29
CA ARG A 70 -7.78 5.17 -4.72
C ARG A 70 -8.19 6.25 -3.70
N GLU A 71 -9.46 6.21 -3.28
CA GLU A 71 -10.02 7.14 -2.31
C GLU A 71 -9.34 7.03 -0.94
N SER A 72 -9.17 5.81 -0.41
CA SER A 72 -8.51 5.62 0.89
C SER A 72 -7.05 6.08 0.88
N LEU A 73 -6.31 5.88 -0.22
CA LEU A 73 -4.95 6.40 -0.34
C LEU A 73 -4.90 7.93 -0.25
N GLN A 74 -5.68 8.62 -1.10
CA GLN A 74 -5.61 10.08 -1.23
C GLN A 74 -6.19 10.80 -0.01
N SER A 75 -7.33 10.35 0.48
CA SER A 75 -8.11 11.07 1.51
C SER A 75 -7.77 10.66 2.94
N ILE A 76 -7.15 9.48 3.14
CA ILE A 76 -6.95 8.91 4.48
C ILE A 76 -5.48 8.55 4.72
N ILE A 77 -4.96 7.57 3.98
CA ILE A 77 -3.69 6.91 4.32
C ILE A 77 -2.50 7.84 4.14
N ILE A 78 -2.41 8.54 3.00
CA ILE A 78 -1.30 9.46 2.73
C ILE A 78 -1.32 10.63 3.74
N PRO A 79 -2.45 11.37 3.95
CA PRO A 79 -2.53 12.40 4.98
C PRO A 79 -2.09 11.94 6.37
N ILE A 80 -2.54 10.76 6.82
CA ILE A 80 -2.17 10.20 8.12
C ILE A 80 -0.68 9.87 8.19
N CYS A 81 -0.12 9.24 7.15
CA CYS A 81 1.32 8.94 7.10
C CYS A 81 2.17 10.22 7.20
N LEU A 82 1.83 11.25 6.41
CA LEU A 82 2.56 12.52 6.43
C LEU A 82 2.46 13.19 7.82
N ALA A 83 1.25 13.27 8.38
CA ALA A 83 1.02 13.90 9.69
C ALA A 83 1.69 13.17 10.87
N ASN A 84 1.99 11.88 10.70
CA ASN A 84 2.73 11.08 11.67
C ASN A 84 4.26 11.16 11.50
N GLY A 85 4.76 11.87 10.48
CA GLY A 85 6.19 12.08 10.27
C GLY A 85 6.86 11.04 9.35
N VAL A 86 6.09 10.29 8.56
CA VAL A 86 6.67 9.44 7.51
C VAL A 86 7.37 10.35 6.50
N SER A 87 8.68 10.18 6.35
CA SER A 87 9.53 11.06 5.54
C SER A 87 9.41 10.84 4.04
N GLU A 88 9.12 9.61 3.62
CA GLU A 88 8.93 9.29 2.19
C GLU A 88 7.86 8.21 2.01
N LEU A 89 6.98 8.42 1.04
CA LEU A 89 5.98 7.44 0.61
C LEU A 89 6.24 7.04 -0.83
N PHE A 90 6.41 5.75 -1.06
CA PHE A 90 6.37 5.16 -2.40
C PHE A 90 4.94 4.73 -2.66
N VAL A 91 4.34 5.16 -3.77
CA VAL A 91 2.96 4.81 -4.11
C VAL A 91 2.91 4.26 -5.52
N GLY A 92 2.32 3.09 -5.71
CA GLY A 92 2.11 2.55 -7.06
C GLY A 92 1.27 3.51 -7.90
N GLN A 93 1.60 3.64 -9.18
CA GLN A 93 0.78 4.40 -10.13
C GLN A 93 -0.68 3.93 -10.07
N ASN A 94 -1.61 4.87 -10.06
CA ASN A 94 -3.04 4.68 -9.85
C ASN A 94 -3.42 4.02 -8.50
N GLY A 95 -2.48 3.93 -7.56
CA GLY A 95 -2.62 3.17 -6.32
C GLY A 95 -2.47 1.66 -6.51
N ILE A 96 -2.01 1.19 -7.68
CA ILE A 96 -1.98 -0.23 -8.04
C ILE A 96 -0.59 -0.82 -7.80
N LEU A 97 -0.51 -1.89 -7.02
CA LEU A 97 0.67 -2.75 -6.86
C LEU A 97 0.23 -4.18 -6.57
N SER A 98 0.79 -5.16 -7.27
CA SER A 98 0.65 -6.55 -6.84
C SER A 98 1.41 -6.81 -5.54
N THR A 99 0.98 -7.80 -4.76
CA THR A 99 1.70 -8.18 -3.52
C THR A 99 3.14 -8.64 -3.79
N PRO A 100 3.46 -9.42 -4.84
CA PRO A 100 4.84 -9.76 -5.18
C PRO A 100 5.69 -8.53 -5.54
N ALA A 101 5.17 -7.62 -6.36
CA ALA A 101 5.88 -6.39 -6.69
C ALA A 101 6.12 -5.53 -5.45
N ALA A 102 5.13 -5.41 -4.57
CA ALA A 102 5.29 -4.67 -3.33
C ALA A 102 6.37 -5.27 -2.42
N SER A 103 6.38 -6.59 -2.25
CA SER A 103 7.40 -7.30 -1.48
C SER A 103 8.81 -7.05 -2.06
N PHE A 104 8.94 -7.09 -3.39
CA PHE A 104 10.20 -6.79 -4.06
C PHE A 104 10.65 -5.33 -3.87
N ILE A 105 9.75 -4.37 -4.09
CA ILE A 105 10.05 -2.93 -3.99
C ILE A 105 10.46 -2.53 -2.57
N ILE A 106 9.79 -3.06 -1.54
CA ILE A 106 10.18 -2.85 -0.14
C ILE A 106 11.65 -3.24 0.08
N ARG A 107 12.06 -4.42 -0.41
CA ARG A 107 13.44 -4.90 -0.26
C ARG A 107 14.43 -4.12 -1.12
N LYS A 108 14.10 -3.88 -2.40
CA LYS A 108 14.95 -3.14 -3.36
C LYS A 108 15.32 -1.76 -2.83
N HIS A 109 14.34 -1.04 -2.30
CA HIS A 109 14.51 0.34 -1.83
C HIS A 109 14.78 0.44 -0.31
N GLN A 110 14.92 -0.70 0.38
CA GLN A 110 15.16 -0.79 1.83
C GLN A 110 14.15 0.03 2.64
N LEU A 111 12.87 -0.11 2.30
CA LEU A 111 11.77 0.58 2.98
C LEU A 111 11.52 -0.06 4.35
N ASN A 112 10.96 0.71 5.30
CA ASN A 112 10.65 0.18 6.63
C ASN A 112 9.48 -0.82 6.62
N GLY A 113 8.66 -0.78 5.56
CA GLY A 113 7.55 -1.68 5.33
C GLY A 113 6.60 -1.15 4.26
N GLY A 114 5.38 -1.69 4.23
CA GLY A 114 4.34 -1.19 3.34
C GLY A 114 2.93 -1.54 3.77
N ILE A 115 1.98 -0.67 3.41
CA ILE A 115 0.55 -0.85 3.64
C ILE A 115 -0.10 -1.26 2.31
N LEU A 116 -0.66 -2.46 2.28
CA LEU A 116 -1.24 -3.06 1.07
C LEU A 116 -2.75 -3.14 1.16
N LEU A 117 -3.43 -2.60 0.14
CA LEU A 117 -4.88 -2.50 0.06
C LEU A 117 -5.44 -3.62 -0.82
N THR A 118 -5.71 -4.76 -0.18
CA THR A 118 -6.18 -5.96 -0.85
C THR A 118 -6.85 -6.93 0.12
N ALA A 119 -7.95 -7.54 -0.31
CA ALA A 119 -8.54 -8.70 0.33
C ALA A 119 -8.24 -10.01 -0.43
N SER A 120 -7.18 -10.02 -1.25
CA SER A 120 -6.70 -11.18 -2.01
C SER A 120 -7.79 -11.73 -2.93
N HIS A 121 -8.25 -12.96 -2.70
CA HIS A 121 -9.27 -13.63 -3.51
C HIS A 121 -10.70 -13.17 -3.21
N ASN A 122 -10.93 -12.42 -2.13
CA ASN A 122 -12.27 -11.94 -1.80
C ASN A 122 -12.77 -10.94 -2.85
N PRO A 123 -14.07 -10.98 -3.19
CA PRO A 123 -14.67 -10.09 -4.18
C PRO A 123 -14.48 -8.62 -3.77
N GLY A 124 -14.26 -7.75 -4.77
CA GLY A 124 -14.13 -6.31 -4.59
C GLY A 124 -15.39 -5.57 -5.04
N GLY A 125 -15.63 -4.39 -4.46
CA GLY A 125 -16.80 -3.57 -4.76
C GLY A 125 -17.38 -2.89 -3.53
N LEU A 126 -18.29 -1.94 -3.74
CA LEU A 126 -18.96 -1.21 -2.65
C LEU A 126 -19.71 -2.15 -1.68
N ASN A 127 -20.33 -3.21 -2.20
CA ASN A 127 -21.09 -4.20 -1.41
C ASN A 127 -20.31 -5.51 -1.18
N ALA A 128 -18.99 -5.49 -1.34
CA ALA A 128 -18.12 -6.65 -1.17
C ALA A 128 -17.03 -6.35 -0.13
N ASP A 129 -15.84 -6.95 -0.26
CA ASP A 129 -14.79 -6.88 0.74
C ASP A 129 -13.67 -5.88 0.39
N PHE A 130 -13.11 -5.31 1.44
CA PHE A 130 -11.86 -4.56 1.41
C PHE A 130 -10.89 -5.13 2.45
N GLY A 131 -9.61 -4.85 2.29
CA GLY A 131 -8.60 -5.35 3.22
C GLY A 131 -7.38 -4.47 3.26
N ILE A 132 -6.78 -4.39 4.45
CA ILE A 132 -5.55 -3.65 4.71
C ILE A 132 -4.56 -4.60 5.37
N LYS A 133 -3.41 -4.77 4.72
CA LYS A 133 -2.29 -5.58 5.20
C LYS A 133 -1.08 -4.70 5.49
N TYR A 134 -0.23 -5.13 6.40
CA TYR A 134 1.08 -4.54 6.60
C TYR A 134 2.16 -5.57 6.29
N ASN A 135 3.14 -5.17 5.48
CA ASN A 135 4.37 -5.92 5.25
C ASN A 135 5.54 -5.21 5.94
N CYS A 136 6.45 -5.97 6.54
CA CYS A 136 7.65 -5.45 7.20
C CYS A 136 8.76 -5.14 6.19
N GLY A 137 9.85 -4.52 6.64
CA GLY A 137 10.99 -4.15 5.78
C GLY A 137 11.71 -5.31 5.08
N ASN A 138 11.51 -6.56 5.52
CA ASN A 138 11.96 -7.75 4.78
C ASN A 138 11.06 -8.09 3.57
N GLY A 139 10.02 -7.29 3.31
CA GLY A 139 9.03 -7.49 2.25
C GLY A 139 7.97 -8.54 2.57
N GLY A 140 8.06 -9.24 3.70
CA GLY A 140 7.10 -10.25 4.15
C GLY A 140 5.93 -9.68 4.96
N PRO A 141 4.88 -10.47 5.20
CA PRO A 141 3.74 -10.03 6.02
C PRO A 141 4.16 -9.76 7.47
N ALA A 142 3.39 -8.92 8.16
CA ALA A 142 3.53 -8.68 9.59
C ALA A 142 3.48 -10.01 10.38
N PRO A 143 4.45 -10.31 11.26
CA PRO A 143 4.39 -11.46 12.13
C PRO A 143 3.27 -11.30 13.17
N GLU A 144 2.83 -12.41 13.77
CA GLU A 144 1.73 -12.44 14.75
C GLU A 144 1.93 -11.44 15.90
N LYS A 145 3.15 -11.38 16.45
CA LYS A 145 3.53 -10.42 17.49
C LYS A 145 3.23 -8.96 17.08
N LEU A 146 3.46 -8.61 15.82
CA LEU A 146 3.18 -7.28 15.31
C LEU A 146 1.68 -7.08 15.06
N THR A 147 0.97 -8.07 14.51
CA THR A 147 -0.49 -7.95 14.33
C THR A 147 -1.23 -7.82 15.65
N ASP A 148 -0.78 -8.52 16.70
CA ASP A 148 -1.31 -8.37 18.06
C ASP A 148 -1.01 -7.00 18.65
N ALA A 149 0.20 -6.46 18.42
CA ALA A 149 0.54 -5.10 18.83
C ALA A 149 -0.32 -4.05 18.11
N ILE A 150 -0.59 -4.22 16.81
CA ILE A 150 -1.50 -3.35 16.04
C ILE A 150 -2.91 -3.41 16.63
N PHE A 151 -3.41 -4.62 16.93
CA PHE A 151 -4.72 -4.77 17.53
C PHE A 151 -4.81 -4.11 18.92
N ALA A 152 -3.82 -4.35 19.79
CA ALA A 152 -3.77 -3.74 21.12
C ALA A 152 -3.67 -2.20 21.08
N GLN A 153 -3.04 -1.63 20.05
CA GLN A 153 -3.08 -0.18 19.78
C GLN A 153 -4.48 0.28 19.39
N SER A 154 -5.16 -0.46 18.50
CA SER A 154 -6.49 -0.09 17.99
C SER A 154 -7.56 -0.04 19.07
N GLU A 155 -7.50 -0.94 20.07
CA GLU A 155 -8.47 -0.98 21.18
C GLU A 155 -8.37 0.23 22.12
N LYS A 156 -7.19 0.86 22.17
CA LYS A 156 -6.88 1.96 23.10
C LYS A 156 -6.81 3.32 22.42
N LEU A 157 -6.99 3.39 21.10
CA LEU A 157 -6.79 4.61 20.34
C LEU A 157 -7.87 5.65 20.65
N THR A 158 -7.45 6.84 21.05
CA THR A 158 -8.34 7.98 21.38
C THR A 158 -8.21 9.15 20.41
N SER A 159 -7.17 9.16 19.58
CA SER A 159 -6.99 10.15 18.52
C SER A 159 -6.12 9.62 17.38
N TYR A 160 -6.21 10.25 16.22
CA TYR A 160 -5.30 10.05 15.10
C TYR A 160 -4.83 11.39 14.54
N LYS A 161 -3.63 11.41 13.94
CA LYS A 161 -3.08 12.57 13.25
C LYS A 161 -3.42 12.53 11.77
N THR A 162 -3.78 13.65 11.18
CA THR A 162 -4.00 13.79 9.73
C THR A 162 -3.60 15.19 9.27
N VAL A 163 -3.70 15.45 7.97
CA VAL A 163 -3.54 16.79 7.40
C VAL A 163 -4.93 17.41 7.20
N LYS A 164 -5.09 18.68 7.55
CA LYS A 164 -6.38 19.39 7.45
C LYS A 164 -6.78 19.69 6.00
N GLU A 165 -5.81 20.09 5.20
CA GLU A 165 -6.02 20.47 3.81
C GLU A 165 -6.06 19.24 2.89
N PRO A 166 -6.88 19.26 1.82
CA PRO A 166 -6.84 18.21 0.82
C PRO A 166 -5.48 18.17 0.12
N LEU A 167 -4.93 16.97 -0.02
CA LEU A 167 -3.71 16.75 -0.79
C LEU A 167 -4.04 16.60 -2.27
N ASN A 168 -3.53 17.47 -3.12
CA ASN A 168 -3.62 17.31 -4.57
C ASN A 168 -2.56 16.29 -5.05
N ILE A 169 -2.86 15.00 -4.86
CA ILE A 169 -1.98 13.90 -5.26
C ILE A 169 -2.46 13.36 -6.62
N GLN A 170 -1.62 13.49 -7.64
CA GLN A 170 -1.85 12.89 -8.96
C GLN A 170 -1.30 11.46 -8.98
N LEU A 171 -2.10 10.50 -8.54
CA LEU A 171 -1.68 9.09 -8.47
C LEU A 171 -1.35 8.48 -9.85
N ASP A 172 -1.84 9.09 -10.93
CA ASP A 172 -1.64 8.67 -12.32
C ASP A 172 -0.32 9.18 -12.93
N CYS A 173 0.34 10.16 -12.30
CA CYS A 173 1.58 10.75 -12.80
C CYS A 173 2.78 10.19 -12.02
N ILE A 174 3.68 9.47 -12.70
CA ILE A 174 4.96 9.06 -12.10
C ILE A 174 5.81 10.29 -11.79
N GLY A 175 6.38 10.34 -10.58
CA GLY A 175 7.20 11.45 -10.12
C GLY A 175 7.13 11.67 -8.62
N SER A 176 7.92 12.63 -8.13
CA SER A 176 8.00 12.96 -6.70
C SER A 176 7.43 14.34 -6.42
N THR A 177 6.58 14.43 -5.40
CA THR A 177 6.04 15.69 -4.89
C THR A 177 6.50 15.89 -3.45
N LYS A 178 7.14 17.04 -3.20
CA LYS A 178 7.56 17.44 -1.86
C LYS A 178 6.47 18.27 -1.20
N TYR A 179 6.15 17.96 0.05
CA TYR A 179 5.22 18.71 0.87
C TYR A 179 5.96 19.46 1.99
N THR A 180 5.31 20.45 2.59
CA THR A 180 5.83 21.17 3.76
C THR A 180 4.73 21.24 4.81
N LEU A 181 4.97 20.62 5.96
CA LEU A 181 4.03 20.54 7.07
C LEU A 181 4.21 21.74 8.02
N SER A 182 3.20 22.03 8.84
CA SER A 182 3.19 23.13 9.81
C SER A 182 4.25 23.01 10.91
N ASN A 183 4.77 21.80 11.15
CA ASN A 183 5.88 21.54 12.06
C ASN A 183 7.27 21.67 11.40
N GLY A 184 7.35 22.13 10.14
CA GLY A 184 8.59 22.31 9.39
C GLY A 184 9.12 21.05 8.69
N GLN A 185 8.52 19.87 8.90
CA GLN A 185 8.92 18.66 8.19
C GLN A 185 8.54 18.74 6.71
N THR A 186 9.39 18.15 5.85
CA THR A 186 9.18 18.17 4.40
C THR A 186 9.17 16.77 3.77
N PRO A 187 8.09 15.99 3.97
CA PRO A 187 8.03 14.64 3.44
C PRO A 187 7.84 14.63 1.92
N ILE A 188 8.19 13.51 1.31
CA ILE A 188 8.12 13.29 -0.15
C ILE A 188 7.12 12.18 -0.45
N VAL A 189 6.26 12.39 -1.44
CA VAL A 189 5.41 11.34 -2.01
C VAL A 189 5.90 11.06 -3.42
N THR A 190 6.36 9.84 -3.67
CA THR A 190 6.91 9.37 -4.94
C THR A 190 5.96 8.35 -5.56
N ILE A 191 5.31 8.73 -6.66
CA ILE A 191 4.53 7.83 -7.48
C ILE A 191 5.48 7.04 -8.38
N ILE A 192 5.45 5.72 -8.27
CA ILE A 192 6.33 4.80 -9.02
C ILE A 192 5.55 3.99 -10.04
N SER A 193 6.23 3.56 -11.10
CA SER A 193 5.68 2.55 -12.01
C SER A 193 5.27 1.30 -11.23
N SER A 194 4.03 0.85 -11.42
CA SER A 194 3.52 -0.36 -10.79
C SER A 194 4.18 -1.64 -11.30
N VAL A 195 4.94 -1.55 -12.40
CA VAL A 195 5.40 -2.69 -13.19
C VAL A 195 6.91 -2.75 -13.31
N SER A 196 7.57 -1.62 -13.58
CA SER A 196 8.98 -1.57 -14.05
C SER A 196 9.95 -2.32 -13.12
N ASP A 197 9.94 -1.99 -11.83
CA ASP A 197 10.85 -2.61 -10.85
C ASP A 197 10.71 -4.14 -10.80
N TYR A 198 9.46 -4.62 -10.82
CA TYR A 198 9.18 -6.06 -10.75
C TYR A 198 9.47 -6.76 -12.08
N ALA A 199 9.17 -6.14 -13.21
CA ALA A 199 9.50 -6.66 -14.53
C ALA A 199 11.01 -6.83 -14.72
N ASP A 200 11.79 -5.82 -14.31
CA ASP A 200 13.25 -5.87 -14.36
C ASP A 200 13.79 -7.00 -13.49
N TYR A 201 13.21 -7.22 -12.30
CA TYR A 201 13.57 -8.35 -11.46
C TYR A 201 13.26 -9.69 -12.12
N MET A 202 12.07 -9.84 -12.70
CA MET A 202 11.67 -11.08 -13.39
C MET A 202 12.62 -11.39 -14.56
N ARG A 203 13.13 -10.39 -15.28
CA ARG A 203 14.16 -10.57 -16.32
C ARG A 203 15.47 -11.15 -15.81
N THR A 204 15.80 -10.98 -14.53
CA THR A 204 16.99 -11.60 -13.94
C THR A 204 16.77 -13.07 -13.56
N LEU A 205 15.51 -13.50 -13.44
CA LEU A 205 15.14 -14.84 -13.00
C LEU A 205 14.80 -15.78 -14.17
N PHE A 206 14.29 -15.22 -15.27
CA PHE A 206 13.81 -15.97 -16.42
C PHE A 206 14.47 -15.50 -17.71
N ASP A 207 14.64 -16.43 -18.66
CA ASP A 207 15.05 -16.10 -20.01
C ASP A 207 13.86 -15.52 -20.80
N PHE A 208 13.81 -14.19 -20.86
CA PHE A 208 12.74 -13.48 -21.56
C PHE A 208 12.80 -13.66 -23.08
N ASP A 209 13.98 -13.90 -23.65
CA ASP A 209 14.11 -14.15 -25.08
C ASP A 209 13.54 -15.52 -25.44
N ALA A 210 13.84 -16.55 -24.64
CA ALA A 210 13.23 -17.87 -24.81
C ALA A 210 11.70 -17.84 -24.62
N ILE A 211 11.19 -17.12 -23.61
CA ILE A 211 9.75 -16.95 -23.40
C ILE A 211 9.12 -16.23 -24.58
N LYS A 212 9.75 -15.15 -25.08
CA LYS A 212 9.28 -14.43 -26.26
C LYS A 212 9.22 -15.35 -27.47
N THR A 213 10.28 -16.10 -27.77
CA THR A 213 10.30 -17.08 -28.86
C THR A 213 9.20 -18.14 -28.72
N LEU A 214 8.92 -18.62 -27.51
CA LEU A 214 7.83 -19.56 -27.27
C LEU A 214 6.46 -18.94 -27.60
N LEU A 215 6.23 -17.70 -27.17
CA LEU A 215 4.93 -17.01 -27.33
C LEU A 215 4.70 -16.46 -28.74
N THR A 216 5.76 -16.09 -29.46
CA THR A 216 5.68 -15.54 -30.83
C THR A 216 5.96 -16.57 -31.92
N GLY A 217 6.40 -17.77 -31.54
CA GLY A 217 6.86 -18.79 -32.48
C GLY A 217 8.23 -18.48 -33.08
N SER A 218 8.65 -19.35 -33.97
CA SER A 218 9.88 -19.28 -34.76
C SER A 218 9.64 -19.85 -36.16
N HIS A 219 10.64 -19.80 -37.04
CA HIS A 219 10.57 -20.45 -38.36
C HIS A 219 10.27 -21.96 -38.32
N GLN A 220 10.50 -22.62 -37.18
CA GLN A 220 10.35 -24.07 -37.02
C GLN A 220 9.16 -24.48 -36.15
N ARG A 221 8.53 -23.52 -35.44
CA ARG A 221 7.47 -23.80 -34.47
C ARG A 221 6.46 -22.67 -34.43
N GLU A 222 5.20 -23.02 -34.53
CA GLU A 222 4.09 -22.08 -34.36
C GLU A 222 4.09 -21.43 -32.96
N PRO A 223 3.54 -20.21 -32.83
CA PRO A 223 3.37 -19.54 -31.55
C PRO A 223 2.59 -20.39 -30.54
N PHE A 224 3.07 -20.48 -29.30
CA PHE A 224 2.31 -21.12 -28.22
C PHE A 224 1.10 -20.26 -27.85
N LYS A 225 -0.10 -20.81 -28.06
CA LYS A 225 -1.36 -20.10 -27.74
C LYS A 225 -1.63 -20.17 -26.26
N LEU A 226 -1.48 -19.03 -25.58
CA LEU A 226 -1.72 -18.87 -24.15
C LEU A 226 -2.94 -17.97 -23.91
N LEU A 227 -3.83 -18.40 -23.01
CA LEU A 227 -4.88 -17.56 -22.47
C LEU A 227 -4.53 -17.20 -21.02
N VAL A 228 -4.26 -15.92 -20.77
CA VAL A 228 -4.03 -15.39 -19.43
C VAL A 228 -5.21 -14.53 -19.00
N SER A 229 -5.78 -14.81 -17.82
CA SER A 229 -6.87 -14.04 -17.24
C SER A 229 -6.49 -13.57 -15.85
N GLY A 230 -6.42 -12.24 -15.64
CA GLY A 230 -6.26 -11.66 -14.29
C GLY A 230 -7.56 -11.33 -13.61
N LEU A 231 -8.69 -11.89 -14.07
CA LEU A 231 -9.98 -11.82 -13.40
C LEU A 231 -10.43 -10.37 -13.06
N ASN A 232 -10.04 -9.39 -13.89
CA ASN A 232 -10.23 -7.95 -13.67
C ASN A 232 -9.58 -7.38 -12.40
N GLY A 233 -8.66 -8.10 -11.76
CA GLY A 233 -7.91 -7.67 -10.59
C GLY A 233 -6.59 -6.96 -10.91
N GLY A 234 -5.85 -6.61 -9.86
CA GLY A 234 -4.59 -5.87 -9.94
C GLY A 234 -3.44 -6.56 -10.68
N GLU A 235 -3.57 -7.83 -11.07
CA GLU A 235 -2.56 -8.49 -11.92
C GLU A 235 -2.66 -8.09 -13.39
N ARG A 236 -3.79 -7.47 -13.80
CA ARG A 236 -4.03 -7.06 -15.19
C ARG A 236 -2.96 -6.12 -15.75
N ILE A 237 -2.35 -5.31 -14.89
CA ILE A 237 -1.31 -4.36 -15.29
C ILE A 237 0.00 -5.04 -15.72
N TYR A 238 0.23 -6.31 -15.36
CA TYR A 238 1.43 -7.05 -15.76
C TYR A 238 1.28 -7.81 -17.10
N TYR A 239 0.08 -7.83 -17.69
CA TYR A 239 -0.16 -8.50 -18.98
C TYR A 239 0.17 -7.64 -20.22
N LEU A 240 0.54 -6.39 -20.02
CA LEU A 240 0.87 -5.44 -21.10
C LEU A 240 2.39 -5.28 -21.30
N LEU A 241 3.19 -6.13 -20.66
CA LEU A 241 4.63 -6.28 -20.88
C LEU A 241 4.92 -7.26 -22.02
#